data_AF-A0A0N1LB57-F1
#
_entry.id   AF-A0A0N1LB57-F1
#
_cell.length_a   1.000
_cell.length_b   1.000
_cell.length_c   1.000
_cell.angle_alpha   90.00
_cell.angle_beta   90.00
_cell.angle_gamma   90.00
#
_symmetry.space_group_name_H-M   'P 1'
#
loop_
_entity.id
_entity.type
_entity.pdbx_description
1 polymer ?
#
loop_
_entity_poly.entity_id
_entity_poly.type
_entity_poly.pdbx_seq_one_letter_code
_entity_poly.pdbx_strand_id
1 'polypeptide(L)' 'MTRVRADEPYRVDLPLDPLTLNERLFDIGLWLVERDIPHQARILMQPEHQRIRVSFPKPADAVAFRYRFGPLLN' A
#
# COMPACT_ATOMS: atom_id res chain seq x y z
N MET A 1 20.21 6.32 13.70
CA MET A 1 19.70 7.21 12.63
C MET A 1 18.75 6.42 11.75
N THR A 2 17.45 6.59 11.95
CA THR A 2 16.43 5.96 11.10
C THR A 2 16.42 6.69 9.77
N ARG A 3 16.97 6.08 8.71
CA ARG A 3 16.87 6.62 7.35
C ARG A 3 15.39 6.58 6.94
N VAL A 4 14.70 7.70 7.10
CA VAL A 4 13.49 7.97 6.33
C VAL A 4 13.98 8.09 4.88
N ARG A 5 13.84 7.02 4.08
CA ARG A 5 14.06 7.12 2.63
C ARG A 5 13.13 8.23 2.14
N ALA A 6 13.75 9.31 1.68
CA ALA A 6 13.11 10.38 0.95
C ALA A 6 12.34 9.77 -0.22
N ASP A 7 11.04 10.04 -0.26
CA ASP A 7 10.11 9.81 -1.37
C ASP A 7 10.29 8.51 -2.15
N GLU A 8 9.69 7.42 -1.65
CA GLU A 8 9.24 6.36 -2.55
C GLU A 8 8.23 6.97 -3.54
N PRO A 9 8.55 7.04 -4.86
CA PRO A 9 7.86 7.94 -5.77
C PRO A 9 6.50 7.41 -6.23
N TYR A 10 6.23 6.12 -6.07
CA TYR A 10 5.02 5.49 -6.57
C TYR A 10 4.08 5.14 -5.42
N ARG A 11 2.97 5.88 -5.32
CA ARG A 11 2.01 5.81 -4.22
C ARG A 11 0.67 5.31 -4.72
N VAL A 12 0.04 4.46 -3.92
CA VAL A 12 -1.34 4.04 -4.08
C VAL A 12 -2.07 4.36 -2.79
N ASP A 13 -3.09 5.22 -2.89
CA ASP A 13 -3.95 5.57 -1.78
C ASP A 13 -5.19 4.65 -1.80
N LEU A 14 -5.46 3.99 -0.69
CA LEU A 14 -6.63 3.14 -0.46
C LEU A 14 -7.55 3.80 0.58
N PRO A 15 -8.88 3.63 0.50
CA PRO A 15 -9.77 4.15 1.53
C PRO A 15 -9.51 3.47 2.87
N LEU A 16 -9.48 4.26 3.94
CA LEU A 16 -9.41 3.77 5.31
C LEU A 16 -10.84 3.52 5.80
N ASP A 17 -11.27 2.27 5.66
CA ASP A 17 -12.54 1.80 6.20
C ASP A 17 -12.28 0.95 7.46
N PRO A 18 -12.70 1.42 8.66
CA PRO A 18 -12.48 0.68 9.91
C PRO A 18 -13.12 -0.70 9.93
N LEU A 19 -14.20 -0.94 9.18
CA LEU A 19 -14.90 -2.23 9.17
C LEU A 19 -14.11 -3.31 8.41
N THR A 20 -13.33 -2.91 7.40
CA THR A 20 -12.58 -3.83 6.53
C THR A 20 -11.06 -3.70 6.67
N LEU A 21 -10.60 -2.84 7.60
CA LEU A 21 -9.19 -2.48 7.74
C LEU A 21 -8.27 -3.68 7.98
N ASN A 22 -8.61 -4.52 8.95
CA ASN A 22 -7.76 -5.65 9.33
C ASN A 22 -7.65 -6.68 8.20
N GLU A 23 -8.77 -7.04 7.59
CA GLU A 23 -8.83 -7.96 6.45
C GLU A 23 -8.02 -7.41 5.27
N ARG A 24 -8.18 -6.11 4.98
CA ARG A 24 -7.42 -5.46 3.90
C ARG A 24 -5.92 -5.42 4.18
N LEU A 25 -5.49 -5.11 5.41
CA LEU A 25 -4.07 -5.13 5.78
C LEU A 25 -3.49 -6.55 5.71
N PHE A 26 -4.27 -7.56 6.09
CA PHE A 26 -3.90 -8.96 5.95
C PHE A 26 -3.69 -9.34 4.48
N ASP A 27 -4.65 -9.04 3.60
CA ASP A 27 -4.57 -9.33 2.17
C ASP A 27 -3.40 -8.61 1.49
N ILE A 28 -3.15 -7.35 1.87
CA ILE A 28 -1.98 -6.60 1.41
C ILE A 28 -0.68 -7.31 1.83
N GLY A 29 -0.58 -7.71 3.10
CA GLY A 29 0.58 -8.42 3.62
C GLY A 29 0.84 -9.73 2.87
N LEU A 30 -0.20 -10.55 2.68
CA LEU A 30 -0.11 -11.80 1.94
C LEU A 30 0.37 -11.56 0.50
N TRP A 31 -0.23 -10.61 -0.21
CA TRP A 31 0.15 -10.28 -1.59
C TRP A 31 1.60 -9.81 -1.73
N LEU A 32 2.10 -9.05 -0.75
CA LEU A 32 3.51 -8.62 -0.73
C LEU A 32 4.47 -9.79 -0.51
N VAL A 33 4.10 -10.74 0.35
CA VAL A 33 4.89 -11.97 0.61
C VAL A 33 4.90 -12.88 -0.63
N GLU A 34 3.76 -13.09 -1.28
CA GLU A 34 3.66 -13.90 -2.50
C GLU A 34 4.53 -13.37 -3.65
N ARG A 35 4.85 -12.08 -3.63
CA ARG A 35 5.69 -11.41 -4.63
C ARG A 35 7.14 -11.23 -4.21
N ASP A 36 7.54 -11.73 -3.04
CA ASP A 36 8.89 -11.58 -2.46
C ASP A 36 9.32 -10.10 -2.30
N ILE A 37 8.37 -9.22 -1.98
CA ILE A 37 8.59 -7.79 -1.75
C ILE A 37 8.05 -7.23 -0.41
N PRO A 38 7.90 -8.01 0.68
CA PRO A 38 7.31 -7.50 1.93
C PRO A 38 8.09 -6.35 2.55
N HIS A 39 9.40 -6.30 2.34
CA HIS A 39 10.28 -5.24 2.86
C HIS A 39 10.44 -4.05 1.92
N GLN A 40 9.89 -4.14 0.70
CA GLN A 40 10.04 -3.08 -0.32
C GLN A 40 8.86 -2.11 -0.31
N ALA A 41 7.71 -2.50 0.25
CA ALA A 41 6.56 -1.61 0.35
C ALA A 41 6.52 -0.90 1.69
N ARG A 42 6.20 0.39 1.68
CA ARG A 42 5.92 1.16 2.89
C ARG A 42 4.43 1.44 3.01
N ILE A 43 3.83 1.01 4.11
CA ILE A 43 2.43 1.27 4.44
C ILE A 43 2.36 2.36 5.50
N LEU A 44 1.62 3.43 5.22
CA LEU A 44 1.35 4.52 6.15
C LEU A 44 -0.16 4.72 6.28
N MET A 45 -0.66 4.67 7.51
CA MET A 45 -2.04 5.04 7.80
C MET A 45 -2.13 6.57 7.96
N GLN A 46 -3.11 7.20 7.33
CA GLN A 46 -3.38 8.63 7.42
C GLN A 46 -4.86 8.86 7.76
N PRO A 47 -5.25 8.67 9.05
CA PRO A 47 -6.64 8.79 9.48
C PRO A 47 -7.26 10.16 9.19
N GLU A 48 -6.48 11.23 9.31
CA GLU A 48 -6.86 12.61 9.00
C GLU A 48 -7.27 12.82 7.52
N HIS A 49 -6.83 11.93 6.65
CA HIS A 49 -7.15 11.90 5.23
C HIS A 49 -8.04 10.72 4.83
N GLN A 50 -8.56 9.96 5.81
CA GLN A 50 -9.35 8.75 5.63
C GLN A 50 -8.74 7.77 4.61
N ARG A 51 -7.41 7.60 4.65
CA ARG A 51 -6.71 6.73 3.70
C ARG A 51 -5.54 5.94 4.31
N ILE A 52 -5.20 4.86 3.63
CA ILE A 52 -3.95 4.13 3.76
C ILE A 52 -3.12 4.44 2.53
N ARG A 53 -1.88 4.89 2.71
CA ARG A 53 -0.94 5.13 1.63
C ARG A 53 0.06 3.98 1.57
N VAL A 54 0.12 3.30 0.43
CA VAL A 54 1.11 2.28 0.15
C VAL A 54 2.09 2.81 -0.88
N SER A 55 3.37 2.82 -0.52
CA SER A 55 4.45 3.33 -1.37
C SER A 55 5.36 2.20 -1.82
N PHE A 56 5.87 2.30 -3.04
CA PHE A 56 6.74 1.32 -3.66
C PHE A 56 7.97 1.99 -4.28
N PRO A 57 9.13 1.30 -4.31
CA PRO A 57 10.33 1.78 -4.98
C PRO A 57 10.25 1.63 -6.51
N LYS A 58 9.41 0.71 -7.02
CA LYS A 58 9.28 0.42 -8.45
C LYS A 58 7.87 0.76 -8.96
N PRO A 59 7.75 1.36 -10.16
CA PRO A 59 6.45 1.72 -10.71
C PRO A 59 5.60 0.48 -11.03
N ALA A 60 6.23 -0.60 -11.50
CA ALA A 60 5.55 -1.84 -11.85
C ALA A 60 4.81 -2.46 -10.66
N ASP A 61 5.40 -2.43 -9.47
CA ASP A 61 4.76 -2.96 -8.27
C ASP A 61 3.60 -2.09 -7.80
N ALA A 62 3.72 -0.75 -7.91
CA ALA A 62 2.60 0.15 -7.63
C ALA A 62 1.43 -0.04 -8.61
N VAL A 63 1.72 -0.26 -9.89
CA VAL A 63 0.70 -0.56 -10.91
C VAL A 63 0.01 -1.90 -10.61
N ALA A 64 0.78 -2.95 -10.36
CA ALA A 64 0.23 -4.27 -10.02
C ALA A 64 -0.60 -4.21 -8.72
N PHE A 65 -0.12 -3.47 -7.72
CA PHE A 65 -0.84 -3.25 -6.47
C PHE A 65 -2.16 -2.50 -6.70
N ARG A 66 -2.14 -1.42 -7.47
CA ARG A 66 -3.35 -0.67 -7.83
C ARG A 66 -4.35 -1.53 -8.58
N TYR A 67 -3.90 -2.40 -9.49
CA TYR A 67 -4.78 -3.32 -10.19
C TYR A 67 -5.44 -4.32 -9.24
N ARG A 68 -4.72 -4.79 -8.22
CA ARG A 68 -5.24 -5.76 -7.24
C ARG A 68 -6.16 -5.14 -6.18
N PHE A 69 -5.79 -3.97 -5.65
CA PHE A 69 -6.42 -3.39 -4.45
C PHE A 69 -7.06 -2.03 -4.66
N GLY A 70 -6.80 -1.38 -5.80
CA GLY A 70 -7.44 -0.12 -6.12
C GLY A 70 -8.96 -0.28 -6.19
N PRO A 71 -9.72 0.80 -5.96
CA PRO A 71 -11.16 0.77 -6.23
C PRO A 71 -11.36 0.31 -7.68
N LEU A 72 -12.27 -0.64 -7.90
CA LEU A 72 -12.75 -0.96 -9.24
C LEU A 72 -13.22 0.35 -9.87
N LEU A 73 -12.50 0.81 -10.89
CA LEU A 73 -12.96 1.92 -11.70
C LEU A 73 -14.17 1.40 -12.47
N ASN A 74 -15.37 1.76 -12.01
CA ASN A 74 -16.56 1.73 -12.84
C ASN A 74 -16.49 2.87 -13.86
#